data_AF-A0A3Q0SN75-F1
#
_entry.id   AF-A0A3Q0SN75-F1
#
_cell.length_a   1.000
_cell.length_b   1.000
_cell.length_c   1.000
_cell.angle_alpha   90.00
_cell.angle_beta   90.00
_cell.angle_gamma   90.00
#
_symmetry.space_group_name_H-M   'P 1'
#
loop_
_entity.id
_entity.type
_entity.pdbx_description
1 polymer ?
#
loop_
_entity_poly.entity_id
_entity_poly.type
_entity_poly.pdbx_seq_one_letter_code
_entity_poly.pdbx_strand_id
1 'polypeptide(L)'
;MVSRTSGNSCLIDYHCFRSQNPVQEWGEETEDGAVYGVTLRREPVPSSTKATEESPCSAFMQYRTCKVRRLKAATLELLVNHLLDSGCQEQDYSKIFLSTYRTFTSATKLIELKTCRPPSEPPSHNSMRSPTRSSGRCSCKGLAS
;
A
#
# COMPACT_ATOMS: atom_id res chain seq x y z
N MET A 1 -30.80 40.47 37.65
CA MET A 1 -30.81 39.74 36.37
C MET A 1 -29.40 39.74 35.82
N VAL A 2 -28.64 38.65 36.02
CA VAL A 2 -27.35 38.45 35.34
C VAL A 2 -27.57 37.32 34.35
N SER A 3 -27.72 37.68 33.09
CA SER A 3 -27.86 36.74 31.98
C SER A 3 -26.51 36.04 31.77
N ARG A 4 -26.48 34.72 32.03
CA ARG A 4 -25.33 33.87 31.71
C ARG A 4 -25.25 33.69 30.20
N THR A 5 -24.13 34.09 29.61
CA THR A 5 -23.77 33.75 28.24
C THR A 5 -23.40 32.27 28.17
N SER A 6 -24.37 31.44 27.80
CA SER A 6 -24.17 30.07 27.35
C SER A 6 -23.72 30.12 25.88
N GLY A 7 -22.53 29.62 25.57
CA GLY A 7 -22.10 29.59 24.17
C GLY A 7 -20.70 29.04 23.86
N ASN A 8 -19.82 28.85 24.85
CA ASN A 8 -18.42 28.51 24.56
C ASN A 8 -17.96 27.13 25.08
N SER A 9 -18.84 26.35 25.71
CA SER A 9 -18.46 25.07 26.34
C SER A 9 -18.22 23.93 25.34
N CYS A 10 -18.90 23.94 24.18
CA CYS A 10 -18.92 22.76 23.30
C CYS A 10 -17.66 22.65 22.41
N LEU A 11 -17.03 23.77 22.03
CA LEU A 11 -15.84 23.75 21.17
C LEU A 11 -14.56 23.28 21.90
N ILE A 12 -14.50 23.46 23.22
CA ILE A 12 -13.33 23.06 24.01
C ILE A 12 -13.27 21.53 24.14
N ASP A 13 -14.42 20.84 24.21
CA ASP A 13 -14.47 19.37 24.28
C ASP A 13 -14.02 18.69 22.98
N TYR A 14 -14.43 19.19 21.81
CA TYR A 14 -13.97 18.65 20.52
C TYR A 14 -12.45 18.78 20.33
N HIS A 15 -11.86 19.84 20.87
CA HIS A 15 -10.44 20.11 20.74
C HIS A 15 -9.60 19.34 21.78
N CYS A 16 -10.16 19.07 22.97
CA CYS A 16 -9.51 18.28 24.02
C CYS A 16 -9.57 16.76 23.69
N PHE A 17 -10.67 16.26 23.13
CA PHE A 17 -10.83 14.84 22.81
C PHE A 17 -9.89 14.34 21.68
N ARG A 18 -9.44 15.23 20.78
CA ARG A 18 -8.45 14.87 19.73
C ARG A 18 -7.03 14.64 20.25
N SER A 19 -6.75 14.90 21.53
CA SER A 19 -5.38 14.91 22.07
C SER A 19 -4.98 13.64 22.83
N GLN A 20 -5.86 12.67 23.05
CA GLN A 20 -5.44 11.37 23.58
C GLN A 20 -4.87 10.54 22.44
N ASN A 21 -3.56 10.26 22.46
CA ASN A 21 -2.87 9.47 21.45
C ASN A 21 -3.50 8.06 21.39
N PRO A 22 -4.37 7.76 20.42
CA PRO A 22 -5.25 6.59 20.47
C PRO A 22 -4.56 5.35 19.88
N VAL A 23 -3.23 5.32 19.97
CA VAL A 23 -2.37 4.34 19.31
C VAL A 23 -1.88 3.34 20.36
N GLN A 24 -2.25 2.08 20.16
CA GLN A 24 -1.77 0.97 20.97
C GLN A 24 -0.79 0.13 20.16
N GLU A 25 0.37 -0.17 20.74
CA GLU A 25 1.31 -1.14 20.18
C GLU A 25 0.72 -2.55 20.31
N TRP A 26 0.64 -3.27 19.20
CA TRP A 26 0.04 -4.59 19.14
C TRP A 26 1.08 -5.72 19.06
N GLY A 27 2.29 -5.39 18.58
CA GLY A 27 3.39 -6.35 18.45
C GLY A 27 4.04 -6.30 17.07
N GLU A 28 4.67 -7.40 16.67
CA GLU A 28 5.39 -7.53 15.41
C GLU A 28 4.78 -8.63 14.53
N GLU A 29 4.81 -8.42 13.22
CA GLU A 29 4.39 -9.38 12.20
C GLU A 29 5.54 -9.60 11.22
N THR A 30 5.89 -10.87 10.96
CA THR A 30 6.89 -11.23 9.95
C THR A 30 6.21 -11.81 8.72
N GLU A 31 6.52 -11.28 7.54
CA GLU A 31 5.93 -11.67 6.27
C GLU A 31 6.99 -11.55 5.17
N ASP A 32 7.20 -12.61 4.38
CA ASP A 32 8.07 -12.64 3.19
C ASP A 32 9.48 -12.04 3.37
N GLY A 33 10.08 -12.21 4.56
CA GLY A 33 11.42 -11.67 4.86
C GLY A 33 11.43 -10.19 5.27
N ALA A 34 10.26 -9.62 5.58
CA ALA A 34 10.09 -8.33 6.24
C ALA A 34 9.45 -8.49 7.61
N VAL A 35 9.84 -7.65 8.56
CA VAL A 35 9.28 -7.52 9.90
C VAL A 35 8.58 -6.18 9.99
N TYR A 36 7.33 -6.19 10.46
CA TYR A 36 6.48 -5.02 10.60
C TYR A 36 6.10 -4.81 12.07
N GLY A 37 6.27 -3.59 12.57
CA GLY A 37 5.64 -3.14 13.80
C GLY A 37 4.15 -2.87 13.56
N VAL A 38 3.29 -3.42 14.40
CA VAL A 38 1.83 -3.28 14.30
C VAL A 38 1.34 -2.35 15.40
N THR A 39 0.55 -1.36 15.00
CA THR A 39 -0.15 -0.47 15.91
C THR A 39 -1.63 -0.43 15.56
N LEU A 40 -2.50 -0.35 16.56
CA LEU A 40 -3.92 -0.07 16.37
C LEU A 40 -4.20 1.38 16.72
N ARG A 41 -4.78 2.12 15.78
CA ARG A 41 -5.17 3.52 15.96
C ARG A 41 -6.68 3.64 15.97
N ARG A 42 -7.26 4.24 17.01
CA ARG A 42 -8.69 4.62 16.99
C ARG A 42 -8.86 5.98 16.34
N GLU A 43 -9.72 6.06 15.34
CA GLU A 43 -10.03 7.27 14.58
C GLU A 43 -11.54 7.55 14.66
N PRO A 44 -11.97 8.78 15.00
CA PRO A 44 -13.38 9.15 14.94
C PRO A 44 -13.91 8.99 13.51
N VAL A 45 -15.08 8.38 13.36
CA VAL A 45 -15.80 8.37 12.10
C VAL A 45 -16.55 9.70 11.99
N PRO A 46 -16.34 10.51 10.93
CA PRO A 46 -17.12 11.72 10.74
C PRO A 46 -18.60 11.33 10.60
N SER A 47 -19.44 11.80 11.51
CA SER A 47 -20.88 11.59 11.44
C SER A 47 -21.42 12.27 10.19
N SER A 48 -21.99 11.50 9.25
CA SER A 48 -22.71 12.08 8.12
C SER A 48 -23.94 12.83 8.65
N THR A 49 -23.95 14.15 8.55
CA THR A 49 -25.10 15.00 8.87
C THR A 49 -26.21 14.78 7.85
N LYS A 50 -26.97 13.70 8.01
CA LYS A 50 -28.37 13.64 7.60
C LYS A 50 -29.19 13.43 8.86
N ALA A 51 -29.25 14.50 9.65
CA ALA A 51 -30.12 14.60 10.81
C ALA A 51 -31.56 14.66 10.29
N THR A 52 -32.29 13.55 10.39
CA THR A 52 -33.74 13.60 10.53
C THR A 52 -34.01 13.81 12.01
N GLU A 53 -34.63 14.96 12.30
CA GLU A 53 -34.93 15.53 13.60
C GLU A 53 -35.87 14.64 14.44
N GLU A 54 -35.37 13.58 15.08
CA GLU A 54 -36.08 12.89 16.18
C GLU A 54 -35.22 11.79 16.84
N SER A 55 -34.21 12.16 17.63
CA SER A 55 -33.71 11.24 18.67
C SER A 55 -32.97 12.01 19.78
N PRO A 56 -33.42 11.93 21.04
CA PRO A 56 -32.91 12.75 22.14
C PRO A 56 -31.57 12.27 22.73
N CYS A 57 -30.71 11.60 21.95
CA CYS A 57 -29.43 11.04 22.40
C CYS A 57 -28.38 10.92 21.28
N SER A 58 -28.09 11.98 20.52
CA SER A 58 -27.06 11.95 19.46
C SER A 58 -25.64 12.28 19.93
N ALA A 59 -25.30 12.01 21.19
CA ALA A 59 -23.95 12.24 21.75
C ALA A 59 -22.99 11.02 21.61
N PHE A 60 -23.32 10.04 20.76
CA PHE A 60 -22.45 8.89 20.54
C PHE A 60 -21.43 9.17 19.44
N MET A 61 -20.15 9.24 19.80
CA MET A 61 -19.05 9.28 18.84
C MET A 61 -18.72 7.87 18.36
N GLN A 62 -18.88 7.62 17.06
CA GLN A 62 -18.44 6.37 16.44
C GLN A 62 -16.94 6.40 16.17
N TYR A 63 -16.24 5.31 16.51
CA TYR A 63 -14.82 5.14 16.23
C TYR A 63 -14.59 3.97 15.29
N ARG A 64 -13.63 4.13 14.38
CA ARG A 64 -13.03 3.04 13.63
C ARG A 64 -11.68 2.71 14.27
N THR A 65 -11.35 1.43 14.37
CA THR A 65 -10.00 0.99 14.69
C THR A 65 -9.28 0.65 13.39
N CYS A 66 -8.15 1.31 13.16
CA CYS A 66 -7.29 1.15 12.00
C CYS A 66 -6.02 0.41 12.43
N LYS A 67 -5.77 -0.76 11.84
CA LYS A 67 -4.48 -1.44 11.98
C LYS A 67 -3.46 -0.78 11.04
N VAL A 68 -2.37 -0.30 11.61
CA VAL A 68 -1.27 0.34 10.88
C VAL A 68 -0.04 -0.55 11.05
N ARG A 69 0.51 -1.02 9.92
CA ARG A 69 1.75 -1.78 9.84
C ARG A 69 2.87 -0.85 9.40
N ARG A 70 3.96 -0.80 10.15
CA ARG A 70 5.17 -0.02 9.83
C ARG A 70 6.36 -0.95 9.63
N LEU A 71 7.17 -0.70 8.60
CA LEU A 71 8.32 -1.54 8.29
C LEU A 71 9.41 -1.35 9.35
N LYS A 72 9.83 -2.45 9.98
CA LYS A 72 10.85 -2.45 11.03
C LYS A 72 12.18 -3.02 10.54
N ALA A 73 12.15 -4.08 9.75
CA ALA A 73 13.32 -4.66 9.10
C ALA A 73 12.90 -5.39 7.82
N ALA A 74 13.77 -5.45 6.82
CA ALA A 74 13.55 -6.28 5.64
C ALA A 74 14.86 -6.51 4.88
N THR A 75 14.81 -7.37 3.87
CA THR A 75 15.89 -7.47 2.88
C THR A 75 16.05 -6.16 2.11
N LEU A 76 17.24 -5.92 1.55
CA LEU A 76 17.52 -4.70 0.79
C LEU A 76 16.53 -4.49 -0.37
N GLU A 77 16.16 -5.58 -1.06
CA GLU A 77 15.18 -5.54 -2.16
C GLU A 77 13.81 -5.04 -1.69
N LEU A 78 13.34 -5.53 -0.54
CA LEU A 78 12.06 -5.11 0.03
C LEU A 78 12.09 -3.68 0.56
N LEU A 79 13.20 -3.26 1.18
CA LEU A 79 13.39 -1.86 1.60
C LEU A 79 13.33 -0.91 0.40
N VAL A 80 13.96 -1.32 -0.71
CA VAL A 80 13.97 -0.59 -1.98
C VAL A 80 12.58 -0.60 -2.63
N ASN A 81 11.84 -1.70 -2.58
CA ASN A 81 10.47 -1.76 -3.08
C ASN A 81 9.54 -0.85 -2.26
N HIS A 82 9.66 -0.87 -0.93
CA HIS A 82 8.88 -0.02 -0.04
C HIS A 82 9.16 1.48 -0.28
N LEU A 83 10.40 1.84 -0.65
CA LEU A 83 10.74 3.21 -1.05
C LEU A 83 10.03 3.68 -2.32
N LEU A 84 9.66 2.76 -3.23
CA LEU A 84 8.96 3.08 -4.49
C LEU A 84 7.44 3.04 -4.37
N ASP A 85 6.92 2.50 -3.28
CA ASP A 85 5.49 2.35 -3.08
C ASP A 85 4.85 3.71 -2.77
N SER A 86 4.07 4.23 -3.73
CA SER A 86 3.31 5.48 -3.55
C SER A 86 2.18 5.35 -2.54
N GLY A 87 1.80 4.12 -2.16
CA GLY A 87 0.82 3.83 -1.11
C GLY A 87 1.41 3.75 0.31
N CYS A 88 2.72 3.97 0.46
CA CYS A 88 3.41 3.86 1.74
C CYS A 88 2.78 4.80 2.80
N GLN A 89 2.42 4.23 3.94
CA GLN A 89 1.80 4.96 5.06
C GLN A 89 2.82 5.78 5.88
N GLU A 90 4.12 5.58 5.64
CA GLU A 90 5.21 6.17 6.41
C GLU A 90 5.82 7.37 5.69
N GLN A 91 5.29 8.57 5.97
CA GLN A 91 5.68 9.79 5.27
C GLN A 91 7.17 10.15 5.38
N ASP A 92 7.85 9.73 6.44
CA ASP A 92 9.27 10.02 6.66
C ASP A 92 10.21 8.87 6.25
N TYR A 93 9.67 7.73 5.80
CA TYR A 93 10.47 6.57 5.43
C TYR A 93 11.53 6.92 4.38
N SER A 94 11.15 7.61 3.31
CA SER A 94 12.07 8.00 2.23
C SER A 94 13.22 8.87 2.74
N LYS A 95 12.95 9.80 3.66
CA LYS A 95 13.98 10.67 4.23
C LYS A 95 14.93 9.86 5.12
N ILE A 96 14.38 9.02 5.99
CA ILE A 96 15.17 8.17 6.90
C ILE A 96 16.03 7.20 6.12
N PHE A 97 15.46 6.52 5.12
CA PHE A 97 16.19 5.58 4.27
C PHE A 97 17.33 6.28 3.50
N LEU A 98 17.04 7.39 2.81
CA LEU A 98 18.04 8.10 2.00
C LEU A 98 19.12 8.81 2.85
N SER A 99 18.84 9.11 4.12
CA SER A 99 19.85 9.66 5.04
C SER A 99 20.76 8.59 5.64
N THR A 100 20.31 7.33 5.72
CA THR A 100 21.01 6.25 6.44
C THR A 100 21.50 5.11 5.56
N TYR A 101 21.14 5.05 4.27
CA TYR A 101 21.42 3.89 3.40
C TYR A 101 22.91 3.50 3.32
N ARG A 102 23.82 4.46 3.47
CA ARG A 102 25.28 4.22 3.43
C ARG A 102 25.80 3.30 4.54
N THR A 103 25.01 3.07 5.58
CA THR A 103 25.35 2.17 6.69
C THR A 103 25.20 0.69 6.32
N PHE A 104 24.35 0.36 5.34
CA PHE A 104 24.04 -1.03 4.95
C PHE A 104 24.13 -1.30 3.44
N THR A 105 24.29 -0.28 2.60
CA THR A 105 24.46 -0.45 1.15
C THR A 105 25.24 0.71 0.51
N SER A 106 25.67 0.55 -0.73
CA SER A 106 26.31 1.62 -1.54
C SER A 106 25.31 2.25 -2.50
N ALA A 107 25.61 3.47 -2.96
CA ALA A 107 24.77 4.16 -3.95
C ALA A 107 24.67 3.37 -5.26
N THR A 108 25.78 2.78 -5.72
CA THR A 108 25.84 1.95 -6.92
C THR A 108 24.87 0.77 -6.83
N LYS A 109 24.93 0.01 -5.73
CA LYS A 109 24.06 -1.15 -5.50
C LYS A 109 22.58 -0.76 -5.42
N LEU A 110 22.29 0.40 -4.81
CA LEU A 110 20.93 0.93 -4.73
C LEU A 110 20.39 1.30 -6.11
N ILE A 111 21.17 1.98 -6.94
CA ILE A 111 20.79 2.33 -8.32
C ILE A 111 20.56 1.08 -9.17
N GLU A 112 21.48 0.10 -9.09
CA GLU A 112 21.34 -1.17 -9.80
C GLU A 112 20.02 -1.89 -9.46
N LEU A 113 19.65 -1.94 -8.18
CA LEU A 113 18.39 -2.54 -7.74
C LEU A 113 17.15 -1.82 -8.27
N LYS A 114 17.22 -0.50 -8.49
CA LYS A 114 16.12 0.26 -9.12
C LYS A 114 15.99 -0.04 -10.60
N THR A 115 17.11 -0.17 -11.29
CA THR A 115 17.15 -0.36 -12.75
C THR A 115 16.91 -1.82 -13.16
N CYS A 116 17.20 -2.79 -12.29
CA CYS A 116 17.08 -4.23 -12.57
C CYS A 116 15.65 -4.78 -12.42
N ARG A 117 14.61 -3.95 -12.39
CA ARG A 117 13.22 -4.42 -12.57
C ARG A 117 12.88 -4.33 -14.06
N PRO A 118 13.13 -5.36 -14.88
CA PRO A 118 12.69 -5.35 -16.27
C PRO A 118 11.16 -5.20 -16.31
N PRO A 119 10.59 -4.51 -17.32
CA PRO A 119 9.17 -4.59 -17.58
C PRO A 119 8.83 -6.07 -17.76
N SER A 120 7.91 -6.58 -16.94
CA SER A 120 7.41 -7.95 -17.07
C SER A 120 6.96 -8.17 -18.51
N GLU A 121 7.62 -9.08 -19.24
CA GLU A 121 7.15 -9.47 -20.56
C GLU A 121 5.70 -9.96 -20.44
N PRO A 122 4.80 -9.51 -21.33
CA PRO A 122 3.49 -10.12 -21.42
C PRO A 122 3.65 -11.59 -21.83
N PRO A 123 2.81 -12.51 -21.33
CA PRO A 123 2.92 -13.93 -21.65
C PRO A 123 2.81 -14.11 -23.17
N SER A 124 3.88 -14.62 -23.76
CA SER A 124 3.95 -15.01 -25.16
C SER A 124 2.95 -16.14 -25.39
N HIS A 125 1.83 -15.81 -26.03
CA HIS A 125 0.91 -16.81 -26.55
C HIS A 125 1.64 -17.55 -27.68
N ASN A 126 2.11 -18.76 -27.39
CA ASN A 126 2.82 -19.61 -28.33
C ASN A 126 2.01 -19.74 -29.64
N SER A 127 2.60 -19.23 -30.71
CA SER A 127 2.21 -19.52 -32.08
C SER A 127 2.44 -21.00 -32.35
N MET A 128 1.35 -21.73 -32.55
CA MET A 128 1.36 -23.13 -32.95
C MET A 128 1.93 -23.23 -34.36
N ARG A 129 3.26 -23.38 -34.46
CA ARG A 129 3.95 -23.68 -35.70
C ARG A 129 3.68 -25.13 -36.08
N SER A 130 3.14 -25.29 -37.28
CA SER A 130 2.74 -26.52 -37.95
C SER A 130 3.85 -27.58 -38.04
N PRO A 131 3.51 -28.88 -38.00
CA PRO A 131 4.39 -29.93 -38.52
C PRO A 131 4.12 -30.13 -40.01
N THR A 132 5.19 -29.99 -40.78
CA THR A 132 5.33 -30.49 -42.14
C THR A 132 5.14 -32.00 -42.18
N ARG A 133 4.34 -32.51 -43.13
CA ARG A 133 4.40 -33.91 -43.52
C ARG A 133 4.37 -34.03 -45.04
N SER A 134 5.47 -34.58 -45.53
CA SER A 134 5.80 -34.88 -46.91
C SER A 134 4.99 -36.06 -47.45
N SER A 135 4.41 -35.88 -48.63
CA SER A 135 3.98 -36.91 -49.58
C SER A 135 3.69 -36.16 -50.89
N GLY A 136 4.18 -36.48 -52.07
CA GLY A 136 4.97 -37.55 -52.64
C GLY A 136 5.02 -37.23 -54.14
N ARG A 137 6.10 -37.57 -54.83
CA ARG A 137 6.27 -37.37 -56.28
C ARG A 137 5.17 -38.07 -57.07
N CYS A 138 4.75 -37.49 -58.20
CA CYS A 138 5.17 -38.02 -59.50
C CYS A 138 4.82 -37.05 -60.64
N SER A 139 5.85 -36.70 -61.42
CA SER A 139 5.76 -36.00 -62.69
C SER A 139 5.89 -37.06 -63.79
N CYS A 140 4.90 -37.18 -64.66
CA CYS A 140 5.03 -37.91 -65.91
C CYS A 140 4.67 -36.96 -67.07
N LYS A 141 5.71 -36.42 -67.71
CA LYS A 141 5.64 -35.98 -69.11
C LYS A 141 6.03 -37.17 -69.98
N GLY A 142 5.22 -37.49 -70.98
CA GLY A 142 5.49 -38.54 -71.96
C GLY A 142 4.74 -38.25 -73.26
N LEU A 143 5.50 -38.00 -74.32
CA LEU A 143 5.12 -37.81 -75.72
C LEU A 143 4.44 -39.06 -76.31
N ALA A 144 3.48 -38.85 -77.23
CA ALA A 144 3.35 -39.49 -78.56
C ALA A 144 1.87 -39.66 -78.96
N SER A 145 1.38 -38.87 -79.92
CA SER A 145 1.20 -39.32 -81.31
C SER A 145 0.95 -38.14 -82.23
#